data_AF-A0A022XNL5-F1
#
_entry.id   AF-A0A022XNL5-F1
#
_cell.length_a   1.000
_cell.length_b   1.000
_cell.length_c   1.000
_cell.angle_alpha   90.00
_cell.angle_beta   90.00
_cell.angle_gamma   90.00
#
_symmetry.space_group_name_H-M   'P 1'
#
loop_
_entity.id
_entity.type
_entity.pdbx_description
1 polymer ?
#
loop_
_entity_poly.entity_id
_entity_poly.type
_entity_poly.pdbx_seq_one_letter_code
_entity_poly.pdbx_strand_id
1 'polypeptide(L)'
;MGNKEYTEYTILQYLERRMPDIPVPRPHSLITFAPFSVVFMSYIPDMTLTKAWPSLAHEDKLFIQRQLDDIFHRLRTIIQDDGHPFSGISGEGAKDMRVDECSTFKDITTGFNH
;
A
#
# COMPACT_ATOMS: atom_id res chain seq x y z
N MET A 1 -2.55 -19.94 8.80
CA MET A 1 -3.70 -19.47 8.00
C MET A 1 -3.19 -18.25 7.25
N GLY A 2 -3.08 -18.31 5.92
CA GLY A 2 -2.35 -17.30 5.14
C GLY A 2 -2.82 -15.88 5.42
N ASN A 3 -1.87 -14.95 5.60
CA ASN A 3 -2.14 -13.54 5.83
C ASN A 3 -2.96 -13.01 4.65
N LYS A 4 -4.22 -12.62 4.88
CA LYS A 4 -5.10 -12.00 3.89
C LYS A 4 -4.66 -10.55 3.69
N GLU A 5 -3.48 -10.37 3.11
CA GLU A 5 -2.93 -9.05 2.82
C GLU A 5 -3.37 -8.62 1.42
N TYR A 6 -4.38 -7.75 1.38
CA TYR A 6 -4.92 -7.17 0.14
C TYR A 6 -4.74 -5.65 0.07
N THR A 7 -4.05 -5.09 1.07
CA THR A 7 -3.87 -3.64 1.25
C THR A 7 -3.24 -2.99 0.02
N GLU A 8 -2.26 -3.64 -0.62
CA GLU A 8 -1.66 -3.11 -1.85
C GLU A 8 -2.67 -3.04 -3.01
N TYR A 9 -3.47 -4.09 -3.22
CA TYR A 9 -4.49 -4.12 -4.26
C TYR A 9 -5.56 -3.04 -4.03
N THR A 10 -6.03 -2.88 -2.79
CA THR A 10 -7.06 -1.89 -2.45
C THR A 10 -6.52 -0.46 -2.52
N ILE A 11 -5.26 -0.23 -2.14
CA ILE A 11 -4.55 1.05 -2.35
C ILE A 11 -4.48 1.41 -3.82
N LEU A 12 -4.03 0.49 -4.67
CA LEU A 12 -3.92 0.76 -6.10
C LEU A 12 -5.29 1.05 -6.74
N GLN A 13 -6.35 0.35 -6.31
CA GLN A 13 -7.72 0.62 -6.79
C GLN A 13 -8.22 1.99 -6.35
N TYR A 14 -7.91 2.39 -5.12
CA TYR A 14 -8.29 3.70 -4.61
C TYR A 14 -7.57 4.83 -5.35
N LEU A 15 -6.25 4.67 -5.57
CA LEU A 15 -5.46 5.63 -6.32
C LEU A 15 -5.94 5.75 -7.78
N GLU A 16 -6.27 4.63 -8.44
CA GLU A 16 -6.85 4.66 -9.79
C GLU A 16 -8.15 5.48 -9.86
N ARG A 17 -8.97 5.44 -8.81
CA ARG A 17 -10.24 6.19 -8.74
C ARG A 17 -10.06 7.66 -8.36
N ARG A 18 -9.18 7.97 -7.40
CA ARG A 18 -9.02 9.32 -6.82
C ARG A 18 -7.96 10.16 -7.51
N MET A 19 -6.95 9.53 -8.11
CA MET A 19 -5.80 10.17 -8.73
C MET A 19 -5.39 9.40 -10.01
N PRO A 20 -6.21 9.38 -11.07
CA PRO A 20 -5.93 8.58 -12.26
C PRO A 20 -4.70 9.03 -13.06
N ASP A 21 -4.17 10.21 -12.75
CA ASP A 21 -3.08 10.88 -13.44
C ASP A 21 -1.70 10.66 -12.81
N ILE A 22 -1.61 10.07 -11.61
CA ILE A 22 -0.30 9.69 -11.05
C ILE A 22 0.24 8.43 -11.74
N PRO A 23 1.57 8.32 -11.92
CA PRO A 23 2.18 7.20 -12.61
C PRO A 23 2.30 5.98 -11.68
N VAL A 24 1.17 5.35 -11.36
CA VAL A 24 1.08 4.12 -10.56
C VAL A 24 0.54 2.95 -11.40
N PRO A 25 0.94 1.70 -11.09
CA PRO A 25 0.36 0.53 -11.74
C PRO A 25 -1.16 0.46 -11.56
N ARG A 26 -1.89 0.14 -12.63
CA ARG A 26 -3.34 -0.09 -12.58
C ARG A 26 -3.61 -1.53 -12.19
N PRO A 27 -4.36 -1.80 -11.11
CA PRO A 27 -4.65 -3.16 -10.68
C PRO A 27 -5.74 -3.76 -11.59
N HIS A 28 -5.52 -4.98 -12.06
CA HIS A 28 -6.48 -5.72 -12.90
C HIS A 28 -7.19 -6.80 -12.10
N SER A 29 -6.44 -7.59 -11.31
CA SER A 29 -7.01 -8.67 -10.51
C SER A 29 -6.12 -9.06 -9.34
N LEU A 30 -6.72 -9.81 -8.41
CA LEU A 30 -6.08 -10.37 -7.22
C LEU A 30 -6.51 -11.82 -7.09
N ILE A 31 -5.55 -12.74 -6.96
CA ILE A 31 -5.79 -14.16 -6.73
C ILE A 31 -5.16 -14.56 -5.39
N THR A 32 -5.98 -15.11 -4.49
CA THR A 32 -5.52 -15.58 -3.17
C THR A 32 -5.35 -17.09 -3.18
N PHE A 33 -4.15 -17.55 -2.82
CA PHE A 33 -3.84 -18.94 -2.48
C PHE A 33 -3.68 -19.08 -0.97
N ALA A 34 -3.79 -20.32 -0.45
CA ALA A 34 -3.66 -20.57 0.99
C ALA A 34 -2.35 -20.03 1.63
N PRO A 35 -1.18 -20.00 0.93
CA PRO A 35 0.05 -19.43 1.49
C PRO A 35 0.40 -18.01 1.00
N PHE A 36 -0.17 -17.51 -0.10
CA PHE A 36 0.19 -16.20 -0.68
C PHE A 36 -0.90 -15.63 -1.59
N SER A 37 -0.81 -14.34 -1.90
CA SER A 37 -1.67 -13.64 -2.85
C SER A 37 -0.87 -13.14 -4.04
N VAL A 38 -1.49 -13.07 -5.21
CA VAL A 38 -0.89 -12.53 -6.44
C VAL A 38 -1.75 -11.39 -6.97
N VAL A 39 -1.14 -10.21 -7.15
CA VAL A 39 -1.77 -9.05 -7.79
C VAL A 39 -1.31 -8.96 -9.24
N PHE A 40 -2.26 -8.89 -10.16
CA PHE A 40 -2.01 -8.57 -11.57
C PHE A 40 -2.27 -7.09 -11.78
N MET A 41 -1.29 -6.38 -12.32
CA MET A 41 -1.34 -4.95 -12.55
C MET A 41 -0.60 -4.56 -13.83
N SER A 42 -0.87 -3.36 -14.34
CA SER A 42 -0.20 -2.84 -15.53
C SER A 42 1.31 -2.64 -15.28
N TYR A 43 2.12 -2.95 -16.28
CA TYR A 43 3.55 -2.61 -16.26
C TYR A 43 3.78 -1.20 -16.81
N ILE A 44 4.55 -0.39 -16.10
CA ILE A 44 5.01 0.93 -16.58
C ILE A 44 6.44 0.74 -17.12
N PRO A 45 6.64 0.81 -18.45
CA PRO A 45 7.96 0.61 -19.05
C PRO A 45 8.85 1.85 -18.83
N ASP A 46 9.87 1.73 -17.98
CA ASP A 46 10.89 2.78 -17.81
C ASP A 46 12.15 2.25 -17.10
N MET A 47 13.11 3.16 -16.90
CA MET A 47 14.30 2.99 -16.10
C MET A 47 14.08 3.51 -14.69
N THR A 48 14.63 2.81 -13.69
CA THR A 48 14.59 3.28 -12.30
C THR A 48 15.39 4.57 -12.13
N LEU A 49 14.92 5.47 -11.27
CA LEU A 49 15.66 6.68 -10.92
C LEU A 49 17.06 6.34 -10.42
N THR A 50 17.25 5.25 -9.67
CA THR A 50 18.57 4.78 -9.22
C THR A 50 19.56 4.57 -10.36
N LYS A 51 19.11 4.00 -11.48
CA LYS A 51 19.95 3.75 -12.65
C LYS A 51 20.19 5.04 -13.46
N ALA A 52 19.18 5.91 -13.53
CA ALA A 52 19.27 7.18 -14.26
C ALA A 52 20.10 8.25 -13.52
N TRP A 53 20.03 8.29 -12.19
CA TRP A 53 20.51 9.40 -11.35
C TRP A 53 21.97 9.84 -11.59
N PRO A 54 22.93 8.92 -11.80
CA PRO A 54 24.32 9.30 -12.04
C PRO A 54 24.53 10.07 -13.35
N SER A 55 23.74 9.80 -14.38
CA SER A 55 23.87 10.42 -15.71
C SER A 55 23.05 11.70 -15.90
N LEU A 56 22.18 12.05 -14.95
CA LEU A 56 21.33 13.24 -15.05
C LEU A 56 22.10 14.53 -14.77
N ALA A 57 21.81 15.57 -15.56
CA ALA A 57 22.30 16.91 -15.27
C ALA A 57 21.67 17.45 -13.98
N HIS A 58 22.28 18.49 -13.41
CA HIS A 58 21.74 19.11 -12.19
C HIS A 58 20.32 19.64 -12.39
N GLU A 59 20.04 20.24 -13.55
CA GLU A 59 18.72 20.77 -13.90
C GLU A 59 17.65 19.67 -13.96
N ASP A 60 17.97 18.51 -14.54
CA ASP A 60 17.07 17.36 -14.60
C ASP A 60 16.75 16.82 -13.18
N LYS A 61 17.76 16.78 -12.30
CA LYS A 61 17.56 16.36 -10.91
C LYS A 61 16.62 17.29 -10.16
N LEU A 62 16.78 18.62 -10.35
CA LEU A 62 15.86 19.60 -9.77
C LEU A 62 14.45 19.47 -10.35
N PHE A 63 14.34 19.20 -11.65
CA PHE A 63 13.05 18.98 -12.29
C PHE A 63 12.33 17.74 -11.74
N ILE A 64 13.05 16.61 -11.59
CA ILE A 64 12.50 15.39 -10.99
C ILE A 64 12.13 15.61 -9.53
N GLN A 65 12.96 16.33 -8.76
CA GLN A 65 12.65 16.67 -7.37
C GLN A 65 11.30 17.39 -7.27
N ARG A 66 11.07 18.43 -8.09
CA ARG A 66 9.81 19.18 -8.09
C ARG A 66 8.61 18.29 -8.47
N GLN A 67 8.78 17.38 -9.44
CA GLN A 67 7.73 16.45 -9.81
C GLN A 67 7.37 15.49 -8.66
N LEU A 68 8.38 14.94 -7.97
CA LEU A 68 8.15 14.08 -6.81
C LEU A 68 7.48 14.84 -5.66
N ASP A 69 7.91 16.09 -5.42
CA ASP A 69 7.31 16.95 -4.41
C ASP A 69 5.83 17.21 -4.69
N ASP A 70 5.46 17.49 -5.95
CA ASP A 70 4.07 17.66 -6.36
C ASP A 70 3.25 16.37 -6.15
N ILE A 71 3.75 15.23 -6.63
CA ILE A 71 3.08 13.93 -6.45
C ILE A 71 2.86 13.64 -4.97
N PHE A 72 3.89 13.81 -4.13
CA PHE A 72 3.78 13.56 -2.70
C PHE A 72 2.88 14.58 -1.99
N HIS A 73 2.87 15.83 -2.42
CA HIS A 73 1.95 16.83 -1.89
C HIS A 73 0.51 16.40 -2.16
N ARG A 74 0.20 16.05 -3.40
CA ARG A 74 -1.14 15.60 -3.81
C ARG A 74 -1.56 14.31 -3.10
N LEU A 75 -0.68 13.32 -2.96
CA LEU A 75 -0.97 12.11 -2.19
C LEU A 75 -1.33 12.42 -0.73
N ARG A 76 -0.68 13.40 -0.10
CA ARG A 76 -0.98 13.82 1.28
C ARG A 76 -2.28 14.61 1.41
N THR A 77 -2.80 15.18 0.33
CA THR A 77 -4.13 15.84 0.36
C THR A 77 -5.29 14.86 0.37
N ILE A 78 -5.05 13.56 0.15
CA ILE A 78 -6.06 12.53 0.31
C ILE A 78 -6.39 12.42 1.80
N ILE A 79 -7.52 13.00 2.19
CA ILE A 79 -8.14 12.78 3.50
C ILE A 79 -9.12 11.61 3.33
N GLN A 80 -8.98 10.58 4.17
CA GLN A 80 -9.98 9.51 4.26
C GLN A 80 -11.22 10.11 4.93
N ASP A 81 -12.29 10.30 4.17
CA ASP A 81 -13.55 10.94 4.61
C ASP A 81 -14.40 9.99 5.50
N ASP A 82 -13.92 8.76 5.67
CA ASP A 82 -14.71 7.60 6.05
C ASP A 82 -14.65 7.28 7.55
N GLY A 83 -14.10 8.18 8.38
CA GLY A 83 -14.09 8.03 9.85
C GLY A 83 -13.22 6.90 10.40
N HIS A 84 -12.47 6.18 9.57
CA HIS A 84 -11.47 5.18 9.99
C HIS A 84 -10.05 5.76 9.84
N PRO A 85 -9.45 6.30 10.92
CA PRO A 85 -8.23 7.08 10.79
C PRO A 85 -6.96 6.23 10.69
N PHE A 86 -7.05 4.90 10.80
CA PHE A 86 -5.85 4.06 10.94
C PHE A 86 -5.94 2.76 10.15
N SER A 87 -5.42 2.86 8.92
CA SER A 87 -4.89 1.79 8.05
C SER A 87 -5.88 0.88 7.31
N GLY A 88 -5.45 0.53 6.10
CA GLY A 88 -6.18 -0.23 5.09
C GLY A 88 -7.38 0.49 4.50
N ILE A 89 -7.38 0.74 3.19
CA ILE A 89 -8.49 1.44 2.52
C ILE A 89 -9.78 0.61 2.55
N SER A 90 -9.68 -0.70 2.79
CA SER A 90 -10.82 -1.59 3.00
C SER A 90 -11.20 -1.78 4.48
N GLY A 91 -10.73 -0.90 5.39
CA GLY A 91 -10.96 -1.03 6.83
C GLY A 91 -10.08 -2.10 7.48
N GLU A 92 -8.90 -2.36 6.91
CA GLU A 92 -8.02 -3.45 7.37
C GLU A 92 -7.34 -3.13 8.71
N GLY A 93 -7.44 -1.89 9.20
CA GLY A 93 -6.89 -1.46 10.48
C GLY A 93 -5.36 -1.37 10.45
N ALA A 94 -4.76 -0.79 11.50
CA ALA A 94 -3.30 -0.79 11.67
C ALA A 94 -2.83 -2.20 11.99
N LYS A 95 -2.03 -2.80 11.11
CA LYS A 95 -1.41 -4.10 11.38
C LYS A 95 -0.28 -3.92 12.40
N ASP A 96 -0.50 -4.35 13.64
CA ASP A 96 0.57 -4.59 14.60
C ASP A 96 1.10 -6.01 14.40
N MET A 97 2.30 -6.14 13.82
CA MET A 97 2.93 -7.43 13.56
C MET A 97 3.29 -8.22 14.84
N ARG A 98 3.18 -7.63 16.04
CA ARG A 98 3.50 -8.28 17.32
C ARG A 98 2.37 -9.15 17.88
N VAL A 99 1.12 -8.93 17.46
CA VAL A 99 -0.04 -9.62 18.05
C VAL A 99 -0.32 -10.99 17.40
N ASP A 100 0.17 -11.22 16.17
CA ASP A 100 0.01 -12.53 15.49
C ASP A 100 0.67 -13.68 16.27
N GLU A 101 1.72 -13.41 17.06
CA GLU A 101 2.38 -14.40 17.91
C GLU A 101 1.51 -14.83 19.11
N CYS A 102 0.69 -13.93 19.68
CA CYS A 102 -0.12 -14.24 20.87
C CYS A 102 -1.30 -15.17 20.54
N SER A 103 -1.76 -15.18 19.29
CA SER A 103 -2.82 -16.09 18.81
C SER A 103 -2.39 -17.57 18.79
N THR A 104 -1.10 -17.86 19.00
CA THR A 104 -0.58 -19.22 19.11
C THR A 104 -0.65 -19.81 20.52
N PHE A 105 -0.97 -19.00 21.55
CA PHE A 105 -1.07 -19.48 22.93
C PHE A 105 -2.48 -20.00 23.22
N LYS A 106 -2.66 -21.33 23.17
CA LYS A 106 -3.97 -22.01 23.26
C LYS A 106 -4.58 -22.09 24.67
N ASP A 107 -3.93 -21.60 25.73
CA ASP A 107 -4.27 -22.04 27.09
C ASP A 107 -4.77 -20.97 28.08
N ILE A 108 -5.13 -19.77 27.64
CA ILE A 108 -5.69 -18.77 28.59
C ILE A 108 -7.22 -18.72 28.47
N THR A 109 -7.89 -19.58 29.25
CA THR A 109 -9.33 -19.50 29.49
C THR A 109 -9.58 -18.70 30.76
N THR A 110 -10.19 -17.52 30.66
CA THR A 110 -10.71 -16.80 31.83
C THR A 110 -12.05 -17.42 32.21
N GLY A 111 -12.06 -18.23 33.27
CA GLY A 111 -13.29 -18.74 33.88
C GLY A 111 -14.06 -17.61 34.56
N PHE A 112 -15.31 -17.39 34.15
CA PHE A 112 -16.29 -16.63 34.92
C PHE A 112 -16.84 -17.54 36.02
N ASN A 113 -16.57 -17.23 37.29
CA ASN A 113 -17.27 -17.82 38.41
C ASN A 113 -18.57 -17.04 38.67
N HIS A 114 -19.68 -17.76 38.77
CA HIS A 114 -20.98 -17.29 39.27
C HIS A 114 -21.01 -17.35 40.80
#